data_AF-A0A974TF61-F1
#
_entry.id   AF-A0A974TF61-F1
#
_cell.length_a   1.000
_cell.length_b   1.000
_cell.length_c   1.000
_cell.angle_alpha   90.00
_cell.angle_beta   90.00
_cell.angle_gamma   90.00
#
_symmetry.space_group_name_H-M   'P 1'
#
loop_
_entity.id
_entity.type
_entity.pdbx_description
1 polymer ?
#
loop_
_entity_poly.entity_id
_entity_poly.type
_entity_poly.pdbx_seq_one_letter_code
_entity_poly.pdbx_strand_id
1 'polypeptide(L)' 'MVTALHDEEIEAKARVMMRETIERSGWYPTLRREDRELLIAQDVDRHWQLMIAEARKMLEQRQRPDA' A
#
# COMPACT_ATOMS: atom_id res chain seq x y z
N MET A 1 -25.67 -4.57 -5.69
CA MET A 1 -25.03 -5.53 -4.77
C MET A 1 -23.78 -4.85 -4.22
N VAL A 2 -23.66 -4.68 -2.91
CA VAL A 2 -22.40 -4.19 -2.32
C VAL A 2 -21.43 -5.37 -2.39
N THR A 3 -20.53 -5.37 -3.37
CA THR A 3 -19.42 -6.30 -3.42
C THR A 3 -18.56 -6.02 -2.20
N ALA A 4 -18.60 -6.93 -1.22
CA ALA A 4 -17.64 -6.90 -0.13
C ALA A 4 -16.24 -6.90 -0.77
N LEU A 5 -15.46 -5.86 -0.51
CA LEU A 5 -14.05 -5.85 -0.90
C LEU A 5 -13.40 -7.09 -0.30
N HIS A 6 -12.71 -7.86 -1.13
CA HIS A 6 -11.94 -8.98 -0.59
C HIS A 6 -10.78 -8.41 0.22
N ASP A 7 -10.54 -9.00 1.40
CA ASP A 7 -9.44 -8.58 2.28
C ASP A 7 -8.09 -8.62 1.53
N GLU A 8 -7.94 -9.54 0.58
CA GLU A 8 -6.77 -9.65 -0.32
C GLU A 8 -6.59 -8.41 -1.22
N GLU A 9 -7.67 -7.81 -1.72
CA GLU A 9 -7.61 -6.59 -2.54
C GLU A 9 -7.21 -5.38 -1.69
N ILE A 10 -7.74 -5.30 -0.47
CA ILE A 10 -7.39 -4.25 0.49
C ILE A 10 -5.92 -4.38 0.88
N GLU A 11 -5.45 -5.59 1.18
CA GLU A 11 -4.07 -5.86 1.51
C GLU A 11 -3.13 -5.50 0.34
N ALA A 12 -3.43 -5.98 -0.87
CA ALA A 12 -2.62 -5.67 -2.04
C ALA A 12 -2.52 -4.16 -2.27
N LYS A 13 -3.64 -3.44 -2.15
CA LYS A 13 -3.65 -1.97 -2.29
C LYS A 13 -2.88 -1.29 -1.16
N ALA A 14 -3.01 -1.76 0.08
CA ALA A 14 -2.30 -1.22 1.24
C ALA A 14 -0.77 -1.42 1.11
N ARG A 15 -0.31 -2.58 0.64
CA ARG A 15 1.11 -2.87 0.36
C ARG A 15 1.67 -1.90 -0.69
N VAL A 16 0.94 -1.66 -1.78
CA VAL A 16 1.32 -0.69 -2.83
C VAL A 16 1.45 0.72 -2.26
N MET A 17 0.45 1.18 -1.50
CA MET A 17 0.46 2.52 -0.92
C MET A 17 1.59 2.72 0.10
N MET A 18 1.88 1.69 0.91
CA MET A 18 3.00 1.72 1.83
C MET A 18 4.32 1.86 1.09
N ARG A 19 4.52 1.09 0.01
CA ARG A 19 5.71 1.16 -0.82
C ARG A 19 5.90 2.56 -1.44
N GLU A 20 4.86 3.10 -2.06
CA GLU A 20 4.88 4.44 -2.66
C GLU A 20 5.21 5.52 -1.60
N THR A 21 4.68 5.35 -0.38
CA THR A 21 4.96 6.26 0.74
C THR A 21 6.43 6.23 1.14
N ILE A 22 7.00 5.04 1.37
CA ILE A 22 8.41 4.86 1.74
C ILE A 22 9.33 5.42 0.65
N GLU A 23 9.03 5.12 -0.62
CA GLU A 23 9.80 5.59 -1.77
C GLU A 23 9.75 7.12 -1.90
N ARG A 24 8.56 7.73 -1.78
CA ARG A 24 8.36 9.19 -1.86
C ARG A 24 9.00 9.93 -0.67
N SER A 25 8.99 9.33 0.51
CA SER A 25 9.64 9.89 1.70
C SER A 25 11.17 9.82 1.66
N GLY A 26 11.75 9.15 0.65
CA GLY A 26 13.20 9.10 0.48
C GLY A 26 13.91 8.26 1.53
N TRP A 27 13.24 7.23 2.07
CA TRP A 27 13.87 6.32 3.02
C TRP A 27 15.09 5.63 2.41
N TYR A 28 16.07 5.35 3.27
CA TYR A 28 17.33 4.67 2.93
C TYR A 28 18.15 5.37 1.82
N PRO A 29 18.41 6.69 1.90
CA PRO A 29 19.01 7.45 0.81
C PRO A 29 20.48 7.07 0.54
N THR A 30 21.19 6.52 1.52
CA THR A 30 22.62 6.19 1.43
C THR A 30 22.89 4.72 1.10
N LEU A 31 21.84 3.89 0.99
CA LEU A 31 22.00 2.48 0.70
C LEU A 31 22.13 2.23 -0.80
N ARG A 32 22.80 1.13 -1.14
CA ARG A 32 22.78 0.61 -2.52
C ARG A 32 21.37 0.20 -2.87
N ARG A 33 21.04 0.28 -4.16
CA ARG A 33 19.70 0.01 -4.66
C ARG A 33 19.18 -1.35 -4.18
N GLU A 34 19.98 -2.41 -4.27
CA GLU A 34 19.58 -3.77 -3.88
C GLU A 34 19.25 -3.89 -2.39
N ASP A 35 20.12 -3.37 -1.52
CA ASP A 35 19.90 -3.34 -0.06
C ASP A 35 18.67 -2.49 0.30
N ARG A 36 18.51 -1.36 -0.40
CA ARG A 36 17.35 -0.48 -0.24
C ARG A 36 16.05 -1.19 -0.61
N GLU A 37 16.00 -1.87 -1.75
CA GLU A 37 14.82 -2.63 -2.18
C GLU A 37 14.44 -3.72 -1.17
N LEU A 38 15.44 -4.43 -0.62
CA LEU A 38 15.21 -5.44 0.39
C LEU A 38 14.59 -4.86 1.67
N LEU A 39 15.11 -3.74 2.17
CA LEU A 39 14.58 -3.08 3.36
C LEU A 39 13.19 -2.50 3.12
N ILE A 40 12.96 -1.87 1.96
CA ILE A 40 11.63 -1.39 1.58
C ILE A 40 10.63 -2.54 1.58
N ALA A 41 10.98 -3.71 1.00
CA ALA A 41 10.09 -4.86 1.00
C ALA A 41 9.76 -5.34 2.43
N GLN A 42 10.74 -5.38 3.32
CA GLN A 42 10.52 -5.75 4.74
C GLN A 42 9.64 -4.74 5.47
N ASP A 43 9.85 -3.45 5.26
CA ASP A 43 9.03 -2.41 5.90
C ASP A 43 7.61 -2.39 5.35
N VAL A 44 7.43 -2.63 4.05
CA VAL A 44 6.10 -2.80 3.46
C VAL A 44 5.39 -3.96 4.15
N ASP A 45 6.04 -5.12 4.29
CA ASP A 45 5.44 -6.30 4.91
C ASP A 45 5.08 -6.09 6.39
N ARG A 46 5.89 -5.31 7.12
CA ARG A 46 5.65 -4.99 8.54
C ARG A 46 4.58 -3.93 8.77
N HIS A 47 4.46 -2.95 7.86
CA HIS A 47 3.72 -1.73 8.15
C HIS A 47 2.53 -1.49 7.22
N TRP A 48 2.30 -2.30 6.17
CA TRP A 48 1.18 -2.11 5.24
C TRP A 48 -0.18 -1.96 5.94
N GLN A 49 -0.36 -2.56 7.12
CA GLN A 49 -1.60 -2.47 7.91
C GLN A 49 -2.00 -1.03 8.24
N LEU A 50 -1.03 -0.10 8.34
CA LEU A 50 -1.28 1.33 8.54
C LEU A 50 -2.06 1.96 7.37
N MET A 51 -2.01 1.35 6.18
CA MET A 51 -2.68 1.83 4.97
C MET A 51 -4.04 1.18 4.72
N ILE A 52 -4.51 0.23 5.57
CA ILE A 52 -5.76 -0.51 5.36
C ILE A 52 -6.97 0.43 5.21
N ALA A 53 -7.12 1.41 6.10
CA ALA A 53 -8.27 2.30 6.10
C ALA A 53 -8.34 3.15 4.81
N GLU A 54 -7.19 3.63 4.34
CA GLU A 54 -7.11 4.43 3.14
C GLU A 54 -7.27 3.57 1.88
N ALA A 55 -6.62 2.40 1.85
CA ALA A 55 -6.77 1.42 0.79
C ALA A 55 -8.24 1.02 0.57
N ARG A 56 -8.95 0.71 1.67
CA ARG A 56 -10.38 0.41 1.65
C ARG A 56 -11.18 1.57 1.07
N LYS A 57 -10.97 2.79 1.56
CA LYS A 57 -11.68 3.99 1.08
C LYS A 57 -11.47 4.22 -0.42
N MET A 58 -10.25 4.04 -0.92
CA MET A 58 -9.95 4.19 -2.36
C MET A 58 -10.66 3.11 -3.20
N LEU A 59 -10.65 1.87 -2.73
CA LEU A 59 -11.31 0.76 -3.42
C LEU A 59 -12.84 0.90 -3.41
N GLU A 60 -13.43 1.40 -2.33
CA GLU A 60 -14.85 1.72 -2.23
C GLU A 60 -15.25 2.85 -3.20
N GLN A 61 -14.42 3.89 -3.34
CA GLN A 61 -14.64 4.96 -4.34
C GLN A 61 -14.56 4.43 -5.77
N ARG A 62 -13.60 3.54 -6.07
CA ARG A 62 -13.45 2.95 -7.41
C ARG A 62 -14.64 2.09 -7.84
N GLN A 63 -15.30 1.42 -6.89
CA GLN A 63 -16.52 0.63 -7.14
C GLN A 63 -17.78 1.49 -7.23
N ARG A 64 -17.69 2.77 -6.86
CA ARG A 64 -18.77 3.72 -6.94
C ARG A 64 -18.41 4.76 -8.02
N PRO A 65 -18.44 4.40 -9.31
CA PRO A 65 -18.46 5.43 -10.33
C PRO A 65 -19.73 6.25 -10.08
N ASP A 66 -19.61 7.57 -10.08
CA ASP A 66 -20.69 8.50 -9.83
C ASP A 66 -22.00 8.08 -10.55
N ALA A 67 -23.12 8.20 -9.81
CA ALA A 67 -24.47 8.14 -10.33
C ALA A 67 -24.80 9.37 -11.19
#